data_AF-A0A958J4N3-F1
#
_entry.id   AF-A0A958J4N3-F1
#
_cell.length_a   1.000
_cell.length_b   1.000
_cell.length_c   1.000
_cell.angle_alpha   90.00
_cell.angle_beta   90.00
_cell.angle_gamma   90.00
#
_symmetry.space_group_name_H-M   'P 1'
#
loop_
_entity.id
_entity.type
_entity.pdbx_description
1 polymer ?
#
loop_
_entity_poly.entity_id
_entity_poly.type
_entity_poly.pdbx_seq_one_letter_code
_entity_poly.pdbx_strand_id
1 'polypeptide(L)'
;VPINNRHCIIDLAQHLRAPVLLVSNNYLGSINHTLLSIAELRRREIPIVGLLFCVDPNIASESVISEMSSINILPRLPTLNPLNSESLANYAYQLRTAL
;
A
#
# COMPACT_ATOMS: atom_id res chain seq x y z
N VAL A 1 -12.29 5.29 -3.60
CA VAL A 1 -12.57 6.46 -2.73
C VAL A 1 -12.89 7.65 -3.61
N PRO A 2 -14.07 8.28 -3.47
CA PRO A 2 -14.48 9.43 -4.27
C PRO A 2 -13.77 10.72 -3.85
N ILE A 3 -13.45 11.57 -4.82
CA ILE A 3 -13.04 12.98 -4.63
C ILE A 3 -14.29 13.88 -4.72
N ASN A 4 -15.20 13.53 -5.62
CA ASN A 4 -16.49 14.18 -5.82
C ASN A 4 -17.47 13.18 -6.46
N ASN A 5 -18.66 13.63 -6.84
CA ASN A 5 -19.72 12.78 -7.41
C ASN A 5 -19.37 12.15 -8.77
N ARG A 6 -18.22 12.50 -9.38
CA ARG A 6 -17.81 12.05 -10.71
C ARG A 6 -16.44 11.37 -10.76
N HIS A 7 -15.57 11.65 -9.78
CA HIS A 7 -14.17 11.22 -9.79
C HIS A 7 -13.77 10.58 -8.48
N CYS A 8 -12.82 9.65 -8.57
CA CYS A 8 -12.16 8.95 -7.49
C CYS A 8 -10.67 9.29 -7.43
N ILE A 9 -10.02 8.92 -6.31
CA ILE A 9 -8.57 9.09 -6.11
C ILE A 9 -7.74 8.48 -7.24
N ILE A 10 -8.19 7.36 -7.81
CA ILE A 10 -7.51 6.72 -8.93
C ILE A 10 -7.52 7.56 -10.22
N ASP A 11 -8.56 8.37 -10.43
CA ASP A 11 -8.63 9.28 -11.56
C ASP A 11 -7.62 10.42 -11.40
N LEU A 12 -7.39 10.87 -10.17
CA LEU A 12 -6.34 11.85 -9.86
C LEU A 12 -4.94 11.27 -10.09
N ALA A 13 -4.67 10.04 -9.62
CA ALA A 13 -3.40 9.36 -9.85
C ALA A 13 -3.11 9.23 -11.36
N GLN A 14 -4.13 8.86 -12.14
CA GLN A 14 -4.04 8.78 -13.60
C GLN A 14 -3.78 10.14 -14.24
N HIS A 15 -4.51 11.18 -13.84
CA HIS A 15 -4.34 12.54 -14.36
C HIS A 15 -2.93 13.09 -14.11
N LEU A 16 -2.37 12.84 -12.92
CA LEU A 16 -1.02 13.26 -12.55
C LEU A 16 0.07 12.36 -13.15
N ARG A 17 -0.29 11.24 -13.78
CA ARG A 17 0.64 10.15 -14.18
C ARG A 17 1.53 9.72 -13.01
N ALA A 18 0.98 9.75 -11.80
CA ALA A 18 1.72 9.47 -10.59
C ALA A 18 1.79 7.95 -10.37
N PRO A 19 2.97 7.38 -10.10
CA PRO A 19 3.08 6.00 -9.68
C PRO A 19 2.48 5.83 -8.28
N VAL A 20 1.89 4.67 -8.00
CA VAL A 20 1.16 4.40 -6.75
C VAL A 20 1.94 3.41 -5.88
N LEU A 21 2.08 3.75 -4.61
CA LEU A 21 2.48 2.83 -3.56
C LEU A 21 1.22 2.36 -2.83
N LEU A 22 0.94 1.05 -2.88
CA LEU A 22 -0.24 0.49 -2.23
C LEU A 22 0.06 0.15 -0.77
N VAL A 23 -0.89 0.45 0.11
CA VAL A 23 -0.80 0.15 1.55
C VAL A 23 -1.96 -0.77 1.91
N SER A 24 -1.65 -1.95 2.46
CA SER A 24 -2.65 -2.92 2.90
C SER A 24 -2.57 -3.11 4.42
N ASN A 25 -3.70 -2.97 5.09
CA ASN A 25 -3.84 -3.39 6.48
C ASN A 25 -4.37 -4.82 6.54
N ASN A 26 -4.06 -5.56 7.60
CA ASN A 26 -4.52 -6.92 7.79
C ASN A 26 -5.87 -6.94 8.52
N TYR A 27 -6.94 -7.26 7.80
CA TYR A 27 -8.29 -7.46 8.33
C TYR A 27 -9.07 -8.41 7.42
N LEU A 28 -10.23 -8.90 7.89
CA LEU A 28 -11.08 -9.78 7.09
C LEU A 28 -11.54 -9.05 5.81
N GLY A 29 -11.22 -9.62 4.64
CA GLY A 29 -11.50 -9.03 3.33
C GLY A 29 -10.36 -8.23 2.71
N SER A 30 -9.27 -7.99 3.45
CA SER A 30 -8.08 -7.27 2.96
C SER A 30 -7.46 -7.91 1.71
N ILE A 31 -7.40 -9.25 1.63
CA ILE A 31 -6.92 -9.97 0.44
C ILE A 31 -7.66 -9.52 -0.82
N ASN A 32 -8.99 -9.59 -0.80
CA ASN A 32 -9.81 -9.21 -1.94
C ASN A 32 -9.68 -7.73 -2.27
N HIS A 33 -9.75 -6.85 -1.26
CA HIS A 33 -9.62 -5.41 -1.48
C HIS A 33 -8.27 -5.04 -2.10
N THR A 34 -7.18 -5.65 -1.65
CA THR A 34 -5.84 -5.43 -2.18
C THR A 34 -5.72 -5.95 -3.61
N LEU A 35 -6.18 -7.17 -3.90
CA LEU A 35 -6.15 -7.72 -5.25
C LEU A 35 -7.02 -6.94 -6.24
N LEU A 36 -8.22 -6.52 -5.85
CA LEU A 36 -9.09 -5.68 -6.68
C LEU A 36 -8.47 -4.30 -6.94
N SER A 37 -7.84 -3.71 -5.92
CA SER A 37 -7.14 -2.43 -6.09
C SER A 37 -5.97 -2.55 -7.08
N ILE A 38 -5.20 -3.63 -6.99
CA ILE A 38 -4.11 -3.95 -7.92
C ILE A 38 -4.63 -4.17 -9.34
N ALA A 39 -5.71 -4.94 -9.49
CA ALA A 39 -6.32 -5.21 -10.79
C ALA A 39 -6.77 -3.91 -11.47
N GLU A 40 -7.40 -2.99 -10.73
CA GLU A 40 -7.87 -1.72 -11.30
C GLU A 40 -6.72 -0.77 -11.65
N LEU A 41 -5.67 -0.71 -10.83
CA LEU A 41 -4.45 0.04 -11.15
C LEU A 41 -3.81 -0.47 -12.45
N ARG A 42 -3.68 -1.80 -12.59
CA ARG A 42 -3.17 -2.44 -13.82
C ARG A 42 -4.06 -2.17 -15.03
N ARG A 43 -5.39 -2.28 -14.87
CA ARG A 43 -6.36 -2.03 -15.94
C ARG A 43 -6.27 -0.60 -16.49
N ARG A 44 -5.87 0.36 -15.66
CA ARG A 44 -5.67 1.77 -16.04
C ARG A 44 -4.23 2.12 -16.39
N GLU A 45 -3.34 1.12 -16.46
CA GLU A 45 -1.92 1.28 -16.75
C GLU A 45 -1.21 2.24 -15.77
N ILE A 46 -1.67 2.29 -14.52
CA ILE A 46 -1.05 3.11 -13.47
C ILE A 46 0.12 2.31 -12.88
N PRO A 47 1.36 2.84 -12.88
CA PRO A 47 2.51 2.13 -12.34
C PRO A 47 2.35 1.88 -10.84
N ILE A 48 2.63 0.65 -10.40
CA ILE A 48 2.65 0.28 -8.98
C ILE A 48 4.10 0.15 -8.54
N VAL A 49 4.54 1.02 -7.62
CA VAL A 49 5.92 1.03 -7.09
C VAL A 49 6.16 -0.17 -6.16
N GLY A 50 5.11 -0.57 -5.45
CA GLY A 50 5.14 -1.70 -4.54
C GLY A 50 3.89 -1.76 -3.68
N LEU A 51 3.91 -2.71 -2.76
CA LEU A 51 2.89 -2.91 -1.73
C LEU A 51 3.58 -2.98 -0.37
N LEU A 52 3.09 -2.23 0.61
CA LEU A 52 3.51 -2.36 2.00
C LEU A 52 2.35 -2.79 2.90
N PHE A 53 2.67 -3.63 3.88
CA PHE A 53 1.72 -4.01 4.93
C PHE A 53 1.91 -3.13 6.16
N CYS A 54 0.82 -2.79 6.83
CA CYS A 54 0.84 -2.04 8.09
C CYS A 54 0.51 -2.94 9.29
N VAL A 55 1.02 -2.56 10.46
CA VAL A 55 0.63 -3.13 11.77
C VAL A 55 0.97 -4.63 11.86
N ASP A 56 0.10 -5.41 12.51
CA ASP A 56 0.35 -6.79 12.91
C ASP A 56 0.38 -7.72 11.70
N PRO A 57 1.37 -8.62 11.62
CA PRO A 57 1.51 -9.54 10.50
C PRO A 57 0.38 -10.56 10.48
N ASN A 58 -0.17 -10.79 9.28
CA ASN A 58 -0.96 -11.97 8.97
C ASN A 58 -0.27 -12.70 7.82
N ILE A 59 0.71 -13.53 8.17
CA ILE A 59 1.60 -14.19 7.20
C ILE A 59 0.79 -14.95 6.15
N ALA A 60 -0.27 -15.64 6.55
CA ALA A 60 -1.11 -16.39 5.60
C ALA A 60 -1.77 -15.48 4.55
N SER A 61 -2.35 -14.35 4.98
CA SER A 61 -3.00 -13.40 4.06
C SER A 61 -1.99 -12.71 3.14
N GLU A 62 -0.85 -12.33 3.70
CA GLU A 62 0.22 -11.64 2.97
C GLU A 62 0.87 -12.55 1.92
N SER A 63 1.09 -13.83 2.24
CA SER A 63 1.58 -14.83 1.27
C SER A 63 0.61 -14.97 0.10
N VAL A 64 -0.70 -15.11 0.37
CA VAL A 64 -1.72 -15.20 -0.69
C VAL A 64 -1.70 -13.95 -1.57
N ILE A 65 -1.65 -12.75 -0.98
CA ILE A 65 -1.58 -11.50 -1.74
C ILE A 65 -0.29 -11.45 -2.57
N SER A 66 0.86 -11.80 -2.00
CA SER A 66 2.15 -11.80 -2.68
C SER A 66 2.14 -12.73 -3.90
N GLU A 67 1.70 -13.98 -3.71
CA GLU A 67 1.63 -14.99 -4.75
C GLU A 67 0.66 -14.59 -5.87
N MET A 68 -0.56 -14.20 -5.52
CA MET A 68 -1.60 -13.87 -6.51
C MET A 68 -1.35 -12.55 -7.24
N SER A 69 -0.69 -11.58 -6.59
CA SER A 69 -0.46 -10.26 -7.19
C SER A 69 0.83 -10.19 -7.99
N SER A 70 1.86 -10.97 -7.63
CA SER A 70 3.22 -10.84 -8.18
C SER A 70 3.76 -9.40 -8.11
N ILE A 71 3.44 -8.68 -7.02
CA ILE A 71 3.94 -7.33 -6.75
C ILE A 71 5.09 -7.38 -5.75
N ASN A 72 6.06 -6.48 -5.94
CA ASN A 72 7.14 -6.29 -4.98
C ASN A 72 6.61 -5.80 -3.63
N ILE A 73 6.82 -6.60 -2.58
CA ILE A 73 6.45 -6.24 -1.22
C ILE A 73 7.58 -5.43 -0.59
N LEU A 74 7.29 -4.18 -0.21
CA LEU A 74 8.22 -3.29 0.49
C LEU A 74 8.26 -3.60 2.00
N PRO A 75 9.27 -3.10 2.73
CA PRO A 75 9.34 -3.23 4.17
C PRO A 75 8.04 -2.81 4.87
N ARG A 76 7.63 -3.62 5.85
CA ARG A 76 6.43 -3.39 6.67
C ARG A 76 6.55 -2.07 7.43
N LEU A 77 5.43 -1.36 7.53
CA LEU A 77 5.28 -0.24 8.46
C LEU A 77 4.85 -0.75 9.85
N PRO A 78 5.70 -0.64 10.89
CA PRO A 78 5.35 -1.06 12.24
C PRO A 78 4.43 -0.05 12.92
N THR A 79 3.74 -0.49 13.97
CA THR A 79 3.08 0.43 14.90
C THR A 79 4.14 1.17 15.72
N LEU A 80 4.17 2.50 15.64
CA LEU A 80 5.05 3.32 16.46
C LEU A 80 4.38 3.60 17.81
N ASN A 81 5.06 3.26 18.91
CA ASN A 81 4.57 3.53 20.26
C ASN A 81 5.70 4.08 21.14
N PRO A 82 5.69 5.38 21.50
CA PRO A 82 4.68 6.38 21.14
C PRO A 82 4.76 6.80 19.67
N LEU A 83 3.63 7.13 19.05
CA LEU A 83 3.61 7.82 17.75
C LEU A 83 3.79 9.32 18.00
N ASN A 84 5.00 9.82 17.79
CA ASN A 84 5.33 11.23 17.90
C ASN A 84 6.33 11.63 16.80
N SER A 85 6.66 12.92 16.71
CA SER A 85 7.55 13.44 15.66
C SER A 85 8.94 12.82 15.71
N GLU A 86 9.47 12.52 16.90
CA GLU A 86 10.79 11.92 17.09
C GLU A 86 10.82 10.46 16.63
N SER A 87 9.87 9.63 17.07
CA SER A 87 9.78 8.23 16.67
C SER A 87 9.52 8.06 15.18
N LEU A 88 8.69 8.94 14.59
CA LEU A 88 8.43 8.97 13.16
C LEU A 88 9.69 9.35 12.37
N ALA A 89 10.43 10.38 12.79
CA ALA A 89 11.65 10.81 12.12
C ALA A 89 12.74 9.72 12.18
N ASN A 90 12.91 9.07 13.34
CA ASN A 90 13.84 7.96 13.52
C ASN A 90 13.50 6.79 12.60
N TYR A 91 12.22 6.40 12.54
CA TYR A 91 11.79 5.31 11.65
C TYR A 91 11.91 5.68 10.17
N ALA A 92 11.55 6.91 9.77
CA ALA A 92 11.73 7.38 8.39
C ALA A 92 13.20 7.33 7.95
N TYR A 93 14.14 7.67 8.86
CA TYR A 93 15.56 7.52 8.61
C TYR A 93 15.96 6.05 8.37
N GLN A 94 15.50 5.13 9.22
CA GLN A 94 15.76 3.69 9.09
C GLN A 94 15.18 3.11 7.79
N LEU A 95 13.94 3.48 7.45
CA LEU A 95 13.28 3.03 6.24
C LEU A 95 14.04 3.52 4.99
N ARG A 96 14.49 4.77 4.98
CA ARG A 96 15.29 5.32 3.88
C ARG A 96 16.60 4.56 3.67
N THR A 97 17.21 4.04 4.73
CA THR A 97 18.45 3.24 4.61
C THR A 97 18.20 1.79 4.21
N ALA A 98 16.97 1.31 4.32
CA ALA A 98 16.59 -0.07 4.01
C ALA A 98 15.99 -0.25 2.60
N LEU A 99 15.60 0.85 1.96
CA LEU A 99 15.10 0.93 0.57
C LEU A 99 16.27 1.23 -0.39
#